data_AF-A0A4Q3TYA5-F1
#
_entry.id   AF-A0A4Q3TYA5-F1
#
_cell.length_a   1.000
_cell.length_b   1.000
_cell.length_c   1.000
_cell.angle_alpha   90.00
_cell.angle_beta   90.00
_cell.angle_gamma   90.00
#
_symmetry.space_group_name_H-M   'P 1'
#
loop_
_entity.id
_entity.type
_entity.pdbx_description
1 polymer ?
#
loop_
_entity_poly.entity_id
_entity_poly.type
_entity_poly.pdbx_seq_one_letter_code
_entity_poly.pdbx_strand_id
1 'polypeptide(L)' 'MTIAGVFATLSLMMAPAADQPTVRIQQGVLIGRADADVAAFKNIPYAAPPTAERRWRPPGAAPTWQGQRDAGAYGPLCI' A
#
# COMPACT_ATOMS: atom_id res chain seq x y z
N MET A 1 43.72 -20.21 31.36
CA MET A 1 42.51 -20.83 30.78
C MET A 1 41.67 -19.73 30.17
N THR A 2 41.50 -19.80 28.86
CA THR A 2 40.85 -18.87 27.92
C THR A 2 39.39 -18.59 28.23
N ILE A 3 38.91 -17.38 27.93
CA ILE A 3 37.80 -17.04 27.01
C ILE A 3 37.78 -15.51 26.87
N ALA A 4 38.26 -14.99 25.74
CA ALA A 4 38.04 -13.61 25.34
C ALA A 4 36.68 -13.53 24.63
N GLY A 5 35.69 -12.93 25.29
CA GLY A 5 34.37 -12.69 24.73
C GLY A 5 34.40 -11.49 23.80
N VAL A 6 34.37 -11.72 22.49
CA VAL A 6 34.13 -10.66 21.49
C VAL A 6 32.66 -10.77 21.08
N PHE A 7 31.79 -10.01 21.75
CA PHE A 7 30.45 -9.73 21.23
C PHE A 7 30.59 -8.64 20.17
N ALA A 8 30.81 -9.05 18.91
CA ALA A 8 30.75 -8.14 17.78
C ALA A 8 29.30 -7.70 17.58
N THR A 9 28.98 -6.46 17.98
CA THR A 9 27.69 -5.84 17.71
C THR A 9 27.60 -5.51 16.23
N LEU A 10 26.93 -6.38 15.47
CA LEU A 10 26.54 -6.10 14.09
C LEU A 10 25.51 -4.96 14.10
N SER A 11 25.97 -3.72 13.95
CA SER A 11 25.09 -2.57 13.78
C SER A 11 24.49 -2.61 12.37
N LEU A 12 23.20 -2.91 12.30
CA LEU A 12 22.42 -2.83 11.06
C LEU A 12 22.24 -1.34 10.73
N MET A 13 22.87 -0.86 9.65
CA MET A 13 22.60 0.49 9.14
C MET A 13 21.15 0.57 8.65
N MET A 14 20.34 1.35 9.35
CA MET A 14 18.97 1.65 8.94
C MET A 14 19.01 2.71 7.84
N ALA A 15 18.70 2.34 6.61
CA ALA A 15 18.54 3.31 5.52
C ALA A 15 17.31 4.20 5.80
N PRO A 16 17.33 5.50 5.45
CA PRO A 16 16.16 6.34 5.56
C PRO A 16 15.04 5.77 4.69
N ALA A 17 13.85 5.62 5.27
CA ALA A 17 12.67 5.26 4.50
C ALA A 17 12.40 6.38 3.49
N ALA A 18 12.46 6.05 2.19
CA ALA A 18 12.09 6.98 1.14
C ALA A 18 10.64 7.45 1.38
N ASP A 19 10.42 8.77 1.31
CA ASP A 19 9.09 9.35 1.54
C ASP A 19 8.12 8.83 0.47
N GLN A 20 7.05 8.15 0.90
CA GLN A 20 6.12 7.53 -0.04
C GLN A 20 5.10 8.56 -0.50
N PRO A 21 4.81 8.66 -1.82
CA PRO A 21 3.86 9.63 -2.32
C PRO A 21 2.49 9.37 -1.69
N THR A 22 1.93 10.39 -1.04
CA THR A 22 0.69 10.28 -0.26
C THR A 22 -0.33 11.28 -0.78
N VAL A 23 -1.57 10.84 -0.97
CA VAL A 23 -2.65 11.70 -1.49
C VAL A 23 -3.98 11.46 -0.76
N ARG A 24 -4.71 12.55 -0.46
CA ARG A 24 -6.08 12.48 0.06
C ARG A 24 -7.06 12.50 -1.12
N ILE A 25 -8.00 11.56 -1.12
CA ILE A 25 -9.17 11.53 -2.01
C ILE A 25 -10.46 11.51 -1.19
N GLN A 26 -11.63 11.53 -1.85
CA GLN A 26 -12.93 11.54 -1.18
C GLN A 26 -13.13 10.34 -0.25
N GLN A 27 -12.59 9.17 -0.62
CA GLN A 27 -12.78 7.91 0.08
C GLN A 27 -11.80 7.70 1.26
N GLY A 28 -10.69 8.46 1.31
CA GLY A 28 -9.64 8.27 2.31
C GLY A 28 -8.26 8.77 1.86
N VAL A 29 -7.20 8.34 2.56
CA VAL A 29 -5.81 8.62 2.17
C VAL A 29 -5.21 7.39 1.47
N LEU A 30 -4.42 7.62 0.42
CA LEU A 30 -3.68 6.61 -0.31
C LEU A 30 -2.18 6.81 -0.16
N ILE A 31 -1.44 5.70 -0.06
CA ILE A 31 0.02 5.67 -0.10
C ILE A 31 0.44 4.96 -1.39
N GLY A 32 1.03 5.69 -2.33
CA GLY A 32 1.56 5.19 -3.58
C GLY A 32 3.04 4.83 -3.49
N ARG A 33 3.66 4.56 -4.63
CA ARG A 33 5.10 4.26 -4.81
C ARG A 33 5.69 5.23 -5.83
N ALA A 34 6.96 5.60 -5.65
CA ALA A 34 7.71 6.16 -6.76
C ALA A 34 7.98 5.03 -7.78
N ASP A 35 7.67 5.27 -9.05
CA ASP A 35 7.86 4.35 -10.16
C ASP A 35 8.58 5.13 -11.26
N ALA A 36 9.91 5.02 -11.29
CA ALA A 36 10.80 5.93 -12.02
C ALA A 36 10.49 7.41 -11.69
N ASP A 37 10.08 8.19 -12.69
CA ASP A 37 9.88 9.63 -12.58
C ASP A 37 8.43 10.01 -12.19
N VAL A 38 7.57 9.02 -11.89
CA VAL A 38 6.17 9.25 -11.55
C VAL A 38 5.79 8.68 -10.19
N ALA A 39 4.77 9.27 -9.58
CA ALA A 39 4.08 8.68 -8.42
C ALA A 39 2.97 7.75 -8.92
N ALA A 40 3.10 6.45 -8.65
CA ALA A 40 2.14 5.44 -9.06
C ALA A 40 1.24 5.03 -7.89
N PHE A 41 -0.07 5.06 -8.13
CA PHE A 41 -1.10 4.58 -7.20
C PHE A 41 -1.93 3.51 -7.88
N LYS A 42 -1.92 2.30 -7.31
CA LYS A 42 -2.45 1.07 -7.89
C LYS A 42 -3.57 0.51 -7.00
N ASN A 43 -4.46 -0.28 -7.58
CA ASN A 43 -5.55 -0.98 -6.87
C ASN A 43 -6.52 -0.06 -6.10
N ILE A 44 -6.87 1.12 -6.63
CA ILE A 44 -7.81 2.06 -5.98
C ILE A 44 -9.26 1.65 -6.32
N PRO A 45 -10.13 1.36 -5.32
CA PRO A 45 -11.51 1.01 -5.60
C PRO A 45 -12.30 2.24 -6.04
N TYR A 46 -12.85 2.19 -7.27
CA TYR A 46 -13.70 3.26 -7.82
C TYR A 46 -15.20 2.93 -7.70
N ALA A 47 -15.55 1.69 -7.35
CA ALA A 47 -16.91 1.21 -7.13
C ALA A 47 -16.91 0.12 -6.07
N ALA A 48 -18.06 -0.14 -5.46
CA ALA A 48 -18.23 -1.32 -4.60
C ALA A 48 -18.06 -2.62 -5.43
N PRO A 49 -17.47 -3.68 -4.88
CA PRO A 49 -17.23 -4.94 -5.60
C PRO A 49 -18.50 -5.50 -6.26
N PRO A 50 -18.42 -5.99 -7.51
CA PRO A 50 -19.57 -6.51 -8.25
C PRO A 50 -19.83 -8.00 -7.98
N THR A 51 -19.67 -8.44 -6.74
CA THR A 51 -19.83 -9.85 -6.31
C THR A 51 -21.18 -10.09 -5.64
N ALA A 52 -21.52 -11.38 -5.43
CA ALA A 52 -22.74 -11.82 -4.74
C ALA A 52 -24.02 -11.14 -5.29
N GLU A 53 -24.82 -10.52 -4.43
CA GLU A 53 -26.10 -9.88 -4.77
C GLU A 53 -25.93 -8.62 -5.66
N ARG A 54 -24.68 -8.19 -5.90
CA ARG A 54 -24.34 -7.07 -6.79
C ARG A 54 -23.94 -7.54 -8.18
N ARG A 55 -23.85 -8.85 -8.42
CA ARG A 55 -23.63 -9.39 -9.75
C ARG A 55 -24.79 -8.96 -10.66
N TRP A 56 -24.45 -8.54 -11.88
CA TRP A 56 -25.41 -8.05 -12.88
C TRP A 56 -26.18 -6.77 -12.50
N ARG A 57 -25.65 -6.00 -11.54
CA ARG A 57 -26.18 -4.68 -11.18
C ARG A 57 -25.24 -3.57 -11.62
N PRO A 58 -25.74 -2.33 -11.79
CA PRO A 58 -24.88 -1.17 -11.99
C PRO A 58 -23.83 -1.03 -10.88
N PRO A 59 -22.66 -0.42 -11.17
CA PRO A 59 -21.65 -0.10 -10.16
C PRO A 59 -22.28 0.73 -9.03
N GLY A 60 -21.90 0.44 -7.79
CA GLY A 60 -22.31 1.28 -6.66
C GLY A 60 -21.16 2.08 -6.12
N ALA A 61 -21.46 2.93 -5.13
CA ALA A 61 -20.49 3.81 -4.50
C ALA A 61 -19.22 3.06 -4.07
N ALA A 62 -18.07 3.68 -4.30
CA ALA A 62 -16.79 3.19 -3.79
C ALA A 62 -16.81 3.16 -2.24
N PRO A 63 -16.20 2.15 -1.61
CA PRO A 63 -16.08 2.12 -0.16
C PRO A 63 -15.17 3.26 0.34
N THR A 64 -15.54 3.86 1.46
CA THR A 64 -14.68 4.78 2.21
C THR A 64 -13.90 4.01 3.27
N TRP A 65 -12.71 4.47 3.64
CA TRP A 65 -11.90 3.87 4.70
C TRP A 65 -11.34 4.92 5.66
N GLN A 66 -11.03 4.47 6.87
CA GLN A 66 -10.31 5.26 7.86
C GLN A 66 -8.81 5.04 7.73
N GLY A 67 -8.01 6.03 8.11
CA GLY A 67 -6.55 5.96 8.02
C GLY A 67 -6.03 6.01 6.58
N GLN A 68 -4.90 5.35 6.36
CA GLN A 68 -4.20 5.31 5.08
C GLN A 68 -4.32 3.93 4.45
N ARG A 69 -4.54 3.89 3.14
CA ARG A 69 -4.62 2.65 2.36
C ARG A 69 -3.40 2.52 1.48
N ASP A 70 -2.82 1.33 1.50
CA ASP A 70 -1.75 0.96 0.58
C ASP A 70 -2.28 0.91 -0.86
N ALA A 71 -1.63 1.67 -1.75
CA ALA A 71 -1.87 1.73 -3.19
C ALA A 71 -0.59 1.45 -3.98
N GLY A 72 0.32 0.63 -3.44
CA GLY A 72 1.58 0.29 -4.11
C GLY A 72 1.53 -0.93 -5.02
N ALA A 73 0.58 -1.84 -4.78
CA ALA A 73 0.49 -3.11 -5.48
C ALA A 73 -0.74 -3.16 -6.41
N TYR A 74 -0.65 -3.95 -7.48
CA TYR A 74 -1.80 -4.24 -8.35
C TYR A 74 -2.85 -5.06 -7.61
N GLY A 75 -4.12 -4.85 -7.97
CA GLY A 75 -5.24 -5.63 -7.50
C GLY A 75 -5.46 -6.88 -8.35
N PRO A 76 -6.43 -7.72 -7.96
CA PRO A 76 -6.86 -8.85 -8.79
C PRO A 76 -7.41 -8.38 -10.14
N LEU A 77 -7.14 -9.17 -11.19
CA LEU A 77 -7.79 -8.99 -12.50
C LEU A 77 -9.22 -9.55 -12.48
N CYS A 78 -10.03 -9.12 -13.45
CA CYS A 78 -11.38 -9.66 -13.64
C CYS A 78 -11.32 -11.17 -13.96
N ILE A 79 -12.33 -11.90 -13.51
CA ILE A 79 -12.61 -13.29 -13.91
C ILE A 79 -13.49 -13.33 -15.16
#